data_AF-A0A3D1DMM0-F1
#
_entry.id   AF-A0A3D1DMM0-F1
#
_cell.length_a   1.000
_cell.length_b   1.000
_cell.length_c   1.000
_cell.angle_alpha   90.00
_cell.angle_beta   90.00
_cell.angle_gamma   90.00
#
_symmetry.space_group_name_H-M   'P 1'
#
loop_
_entity.id
_entity.type
_entity.pdbx_description
1 polymer ?
#
loop_
_entity_poly.entity_id
_entity_poly.type
_entity_poly.pdbx_seq_one_letter_code
_entity_poly.pdbx_strand_id
1 'polypeptide(L)'
;MVQSSSATLGITIALALTGVINYPTAAALVLGENIGTTITALLASIGANTNARRAAYFHGLFNVIGVCWISVIFFQYVKFVPWVINADVTQEAIDEDGVKTFPEITAAIAATHSIFNVANTLLFLPIAHVAARVLSRIVPETGVKEKHRLTNLDVRMLETPVVGIEQSRVEVLRMANGCRKMMDWLKTSIGEDDPDPKRVKKLFQLEEDLDT
;
A
#
# COMPACT_ATOMS: atom_id res chain seq x y z
N MET A 1 5.21 0.76 5.70
CA MET A 1 5.40 2.22 5.85
C MET A 1 4.24 3.00 5.22
N VAL A 2 3.15 3.22 5.95
CA VAL A 2 2.01 4.07 5.52
C VAL A 2 1.97 5.40 6.30
N GLN A 3 2.85 5.57 7.29
CA GLN A 3 2.79 6.67 8.26
C GLN A 3 3.32 8.02 7.74
N SER A 4 4.14 8.04 6.69
CA SER A 4 4.78 9.29 6.21
C SER A 4 3.79 10.27 5.57
N SER A 5 2.75 9.76 4.90
CA SER A 5 1.72 10.57 4.23
C SER A 5 0.84 11.27 5.28
N SER A 6 0.25 10.48 6.18
CA SER A 6 -0.61 10.99 7.25
C SER A 6 0.08 11.96 8.20
N ALA A 7 1.39 11.77 8.47
CA ALA A 7 2.18 12.74 9.23
C ALA A 7 2.30 14.10 8.51
N THR A 8 2.52 14.08 7.19
CA THR A 8 2.65 15.30 6.37
C THR A 8 1.31 16.04 6.28
N LEU A 9 0.20 15.31 6.11
CA LEU A 9 -1.15 15.86 6.16
C LEU A 9 -1.45 16.48 7.53
N GLY A 10 -1.08 15.79 8.62
CA GLY A 10 -1.26 16.29 9.99
C GLY A 10 -0.50 17.58 10.27
N ILE A 11 0.75 17.68 9.82
CA ILE A 11 1.56 18.91 9.90
C ILE A 11 0.90 20.03 9.08
N THR A 12 0.44 19.73 7.87
CA THR A 12 -0.24 20.70 7.00
C THR A 12 -1.50 21.24 7.65
N ILE A 13 -2.32 20.36 8.27
CA ILE A 13 -3.51 20.74 9.02
C ILE A 13 -3.14 21.63 10.21
N ALA A 14 -2.15 21.26 11.02
CA ALA A 14 -1.75 22.05 12.19
C ALA A 14 -1.27 23.47 11.82
N LEU A 15 -0.47 23.59 10.76
CA LEU A 15 0.01 24.89 10.25
C LEU A 15 -1.14 25.74 9.70
N ALA A 16 -2.10 25.11 9.02
CA ALA A 16 -3.22 25.84 8.44
C ALA A 16 -4.26 26.25 9.50
N LEU A 17 -4.50 25.39 10.50
CA LEU A 17 -5.38 25.65 11.63
C LEU A 17 -4.92 26.87 12.44
N THR A 18 -3.61 27.05 12.60
CA THR A 18 -3.01 28.19 13.31
C THR A 18 -2.79 29.42 12.44
N GLY A 19 -3.18 29.37 11.16
CA GLY A 19 -3.04 30.47 10.21
C GLY A 19 -1.62 30.72 9.70
N VAL A 20 -0.65 29.86 10.00
CA VAL A 20 0.73 29.96 9.48
C VAL A 20 0.75 29.82 7.96
N ILE A 21 -0.12 28.96 7.42
CA ILE A 21 -0.36 28.84 5.98
C ILE A 21 -1.84 29.00 5.67
N ASN A 22 -2.15 29.57 4.51
CA ASN A 22 -3.54 29.68 4.06
C ASN A 22 -4.01 28.40 3.36
N TYR A 23 -5.33 28.29 3.14
CA TYR A 23 -5.93 27.12 2.51
C TYR A 23 -5.36 26.78 1.12
N PRO A 24 -5.15 27.73 0.17
CA PRO A 24 -4.51 27.41 -1.10
C PRO A 24 -3.12 26.80 -0.95
N THR A 25 -2.30 27.30 -0.01
CA THR A 25 -0.97 26.74 0.27
C THR A 25 -1.09 25.32 0.83
N ALA A 26 -2.01 25.10 1.78
CA ALA A 26 -2.27 23.78 2.33
C ALA A 26 -2.76 22.80 1.24
N ALA A 27 -3.65 23.22 0.35
CA ALA A 27 -4.12 22.42 -0.77
C ALA A 27 -2.98 22.04 -1.74
N ALA A 28 -2.05 22.96 -2.02
CA ALA A 28 -0.86 22.67 -2.81
C ALA A 28 0.06 21.63 -2.13
N LEU A 29 0.23 21.72 -0.81
CA LEU A 29 0.99 20.72 -0.04
C LEU A 29 0.34 19.33 -0.09
N VAL A 30 -0.98 19.25 -0.02
CA VAL A 30 -1.73 17.99 -0.20
C VAL A 30 -1.50 17.38 -1.60
N LEU A 31 -1.46 18.20 -2.65
CA LEU A 31 -1.10 17.70 -3.98
C LEU A 31 0.35 17.22 -4.05
N GLY A 32 1.27 17.88 -3.35
CA GLY A 32 2.65 17.46 -3.19
C GLY A 32 2.79 16.13 -2.44
N GLU A 33 1.98 15.90 -1.41
CA GLU A 33 1.91 14.63 -0.68
C GLU A 33 1.56 13.46 -1.62
N ASN A 34 0.61 13.66 -2.54
CA ASN A 34 0.27 12.65 -3.56
C ASN A 34 1.44 12.31 -4.48
N ILE A 35 2.37 13.24 -4.72
CA ILE A 35 3.63 12.94 -5.41
C ILE A 35 4.59 12.20 -4.49
N GLY A 36 4.74 12.62 -3.23
CA GLY A 36 5.62 11.97 -2.25
C GLY A 36 5.30 10.49 -2.03
N THR A 37 4.01 10.14 -1.99
CA THR A 37 3.57 8.73 -1.88
C THR A 37 3.96 7.89 -3.09
N THR A 38 4.01 8.48 -4.30
CA THR A 38 4.51 7.75 -5.48
C THR A 38 5.96 7.35 -5.35
N ILE A 39 6.83 8.24 -4.88
CA ILE A 39 8.25 7.95 -4.70
C ILE A 39 8.40 6.80 -3.70
N THR A 40 7.65 6.86 -2.60
CA THR A 40 7.65 5.81 -1.58
C THR A 40 7.19 4.47 -2.16
N ALA A 41 6.11 4.45 -2.95
CA ALA A 41 5.62 3.24 -3.62
C ALA A 41 6.63 2.68 -4.63
N LEU A 42 7.29 3.55 -5.40
CA LEU A 42 8.33 3.16 -6.36
C LEU A 42 9.53 2.55 -5.66
N LEU A 43 10.03 3.16 -4.59
CA LEU A 43 11.12 2.62 -3.78
C LEU A 43 10.74 1.27 -3.15
N ALA A 44 9.53 1.17 -2.59
CA ALA A 44 9.02 -0.08 -2.01
C ALA A 44 8.82 -1.20 -3.05
N SER A 45 8.77 -0.87 -4.34
CA SER A 45 8.66 -1.86 -5.41
C SER A 45 10.01 -2.47 -5.83
N ILE A 46 11.13 -1.89 -5.39
CA ILE A 46 12.47 -2.41 -5.67
C ILE A 46 12.62 -3.75 -4.93
N GLY A 47 12.87 -4.82 -5.68
CA GLY A 47 12.95 -6.19 -5.14
C GLY A 47 11.59 -6.87 -4.91
N ALA A 48 10.47 -6.20 -5.21
CA ALA A 48 9.14 -6.80 -5.14
C ALA A 48 8.80 -7.59 -6.41
N ASN A 49 7.77 -8.42 -6.33
CA ASN A 49 7.30 -9.22 -7.45
C ASN A 49 6.71 -8.38 -8.60
N THR A 50 6.49 -9.02 -9.75
CA THR A 50 5.99 -8.38 -10.98
C THR A 50 4.68 -7.60 -10.75
N ASN A 51 3.75 -8.17 -9.98
CA ASN A 51 2.45 -7.55 -9.71
C ASN A 51 2.58 -6.32 -8.81
N ALA A 52 3.41 -6.40 -7.76
CA ALA A 52 3.71 -5.28 -6.88
C ALA A 52 4.40 -4.12 -7.63
N ARG A 53 5.33 -4.44 -8.54
CA ARG A 53 5.96 -3.44 -9.42
C ARG A 53 4.96 -2.78 -10.36
N ARG A 54 4.09 -3.57 -11.00
CA ARG A 54 3.00 -3.04 -11.84
C ARG A 54 2.06 -2.13 -11.05
N ALA A 55 1.68 -2.52 -9.84
CA ALA A 55 0.84 -1.72 -8.96
C ALA A 55 1.52 -0.40 -8.55
N ALA A 56 2.81 -0.43 -8.19
CA ALA A 56 3.57 0.77 -7.86
C ALA A 56 3.69 1.74 -9.05
N TYR A 57 3.94 1.21 -10.26
CA TYR A 57 3.98 2.03 -11.47
C TYR A 57 2.61 2.59 -11.85
N PHE A 58 1.54 1.81 -11.68
CA PHE A 58 0.17 2.30 -11.85
C PHE A 58 -0.14 3.44 -10.88
N HIS A 59 0.19 3.26 -9.59
CA HIS A 59 0.01 4.29 -8.57
C HIS A 59 0.80 5.56 -8.89
N GLY A 60 2.06 5.42 -9.33
CA GLY A 60 2.89 6.53 -9.81
C GLY A 60 2.24 7.30 -10.96
N LEU A 61 1.84 6.58 -12.02
CA LEU A 61 1.19 7.17 -13.18
C LEU A 61 -0.12 7.88 -12.80
N PHE A 62 -0.94 7.24 -11.96
CA PHE A 62 -2.21 7.74 -11.47
C PHE A 62 -2.03 9.09 -10.76
N ASN A 63 -1.14 9.17 -9.78
CA ASN A 63 -0.94 10.39 -9.01
C ASN A 63 -0.23 11.49 -9.81
N VAL A 64 0.77 11.17 -10.64
CA VAL A 64 1.47 12.18 -11.45
C VAL A 64 0.50 12.84 -12.43
N ILE A 65 -0.27 12.05 -13.19
CA ILE A 65 -1.29 12.60 -14.09
C ILE A 65 -2.34 13.37 -13.30
N GLY A 66 -2.78 12.80 -12.16
CA GLY A 66 -3.70 13.43 -11.22
C GLY A 66 -3.32 14.86 -10.85
N VAL A 67 -2.09 15.01 -10.36
CA VAL A 67 -1.55 16.30 -9.95
C VAL A 67 -1.37 17.22 -11.16
N CYS A 68 -0.91 16.72 -12.31
CA CYS A 68 -0.77 17.54 -13.52
C CYS A 68 -2.10 18.19 -13.95
N TRP A 69 -3.20 17.42 -14.05
CA TRP A 69 -4.46 17.98 -14.53
C TRP A 69 -5.13 18.88 -13.48
N ILE A 70 -5.03 18.54 -12.19
CA ILE A 70 -5.50 19.42 -11.11
C ILE A 70 -4.70 20.72 -11.06
N SER A 71 -3.40 20.68 -11.30
CA SER A 71 -2.54 21.88 -11.33
C SER A 71 -3.00 22.88 -12.39
N VAL A 72 -3.49 22.40 -13.55
CA VAL A 72 -4.03 23.27 -14.60
C VAL A 72 -5.28 24.02 -14.14
N ILE A 73 -6.10 23.40 -13.29
CA ILE A 73 -7.35 23.98 -12.77
C ILE A 73 -7.24 24.40 -11.30
N PHE A 74 -6.03 24.60 -10.79
CA PHE A 74 -5.76 24.69 -9.35
C PHE A 74 -6.59 25.79 -8.66
N PHE A 75 -6.68 26.98 -9.27
CA PHE A 75 -7.41 28.10 -8.69
C PHE A 75 -8.92 27.86 -8.61
N GLN A 76 -9.48 27.11 -9.56
CA GLN A 76 -10.87 26.67 -9.56
C GLN A 76 -11.07 25.57 -8.53
N TYR A 77 -10.11 24.66 -8.43
CA TYR A 77 -10.12 23.54 -7.50
C TYR A 77 -10.18 24.00 -6.04
N VAL A 78 -9.35 24.95 -5.63
CA VAL A 78 -9.35 25.51 -4.27
C VAL A 78 -10.60 26.35 -3.95
N LYS A 79 -11.39 26.75 -4.94
CA LYS A 79 -12.69 27.39 -4.70
C LYS A 79 -13.82 26.36 -4.66
N PHE A 80 -13.72 25.35 -5.51
CA PHE A 80 -14.69 24.28 -5.65
C PHE A 80 -14.77 23.42 -4.39
N VAL A 81 -13.64 23.02 -3.81
CA VAL A 81 -13.64 22.08 -2.68
C VAL A 81 -14.37 22.64 -1.46
N PRO A 82 -14.08 23.85 -0.93
CA PRO A 82 -14.82 24.41 0.19
C PRO A 82 -16.32 24.62 -0.14
N TRP A 83 -16.62 24.99 -1.38
CA TRP A 83 -18.01 25.13 -1.85
C TRP A 83 -18.79 23.81 -1.80
N VAL A 84 -18.18 22.68 -2.18
CA VAL A 84 -18.81 21.34 -2.13
C VAL A 84 -19.18 20.95 -0.70
N ILE A 85 -18.32 21.27 0.27
CA ILE A 85 -18.53 20.88 1.67
C ILE A 85 -19.20 21.97 2.51
N ASN A 86 -19.56 23.11 1.89
CA ASN A 86 -20.10 24.29 2.56
C ASN A 86 -19.22 24.76 3.73
N ALA A 87 -17.92 24.92 3.49
CA ALA A 87 -16.95 25.41 4.47
C ALA A 87 -16.43 26.80 4.10
N ASP A 88 -16.36 27.69 5.09
CA ASP A 88 -15.71 28.99 5.03
C ASP A 88 -14.27 28.88 5.57
N VAL A 89 -13.34 28.69 4.65
CA VAL A 89 -11.89 28.61 4.94
C VAL A 89 -11.27 29.95 5.40
N THR A 90 -12.06 31.03 5.46
CA THR A 90 -11.61 32.33 5.95
C THR A 90 -12.15 32.67 7.33
N GLN A 91 -13.06 31.84 7.87
CA GLN A 91 -13.65 32.08 9.17
C GLN A 91 -12.62 31.93 10.30
N GLU A 92 -12.38 33.03 11.01
CA GLU A 92 -11.58 33.07 12.22
C GLU A 92 -12.43 32.64 13.43
N ALA A 93 -11.88 31.76 14.25
CA ALA A 93 -12.35 31.46 15.59
C ALA A 93 -11.26 31.79 16.61
N ILE A 94 -11.63 32.06 17.86
CA ILE A 94 -10.70 32.25 18.96
C ILE A 94 -10.89 31.07 19.90
N ASP A 95 -9.81 30.33 20.16
CA ASP A 95 -9.82 29.19 21.09
C ASP A 95 -9.81 29.65 22.56
N GLU A 96 -9.98 28.73 23.51
CA GLU A 96 -10.04 28.98 24.96
C GLU A 96 -8.81 29.75 25.48
N ASP A 97 -7.65 29.57 24.85
CA ASP A 97 -6.39 30.25 25.15
C ASP A 97 -6.22 31.62 24.48
N GLY A 98 -7.24 32.12 23.78
CA GLY A 98 -7.18 33.40 23.05
C GLY A 98 -6.42 33.34 21.72
N VAL A 99 -6.09 32.13 21.23
CA VAL A 99 -5.35 31.92 19.98
C VAL A 99 -6.32 31.93 18.80
N LYS A 100 -5.95 32.65 17.73
CA LYS A 100 -6.70 32.64 16.47
C LYS A 100 -6.55 31.29 15.77
N THR A 101 -7.68 30.71 15.38
CA THR A 101 -7.73 29.43 14.67
C THR A 101 -8.68 29.49 13.46
N PHE A 102 -8.48 28.58 12.52
CA PHE A 102 -9.30 28.41 11.32
C PHE A 102 -9.89 27.00 11.28
N PRO A 103 -10.94 26.71 12.06
CA PRO A 103 -11.41 25.34 12.28
C PRO A 103 -11.89 24.66 10.98
N GLU A 104 -12.59 25.41 10.12
CA GLU A 104 -13.16 24.86 8.87
C GLU A 104 -12.12 24.56 7.79
N ILE A 105 -10.92 25.16 7.87
CA ILE A 105 -9.79 24.83 7.00
C ILE A 105 -9.42 23.35 7.10
N THR A 106 -9.53 22.75 8.28
CA THR A 106 -9.18 21.34 8.50
C THR A 106 -10.05 20.41 7.66
N ALA A 107 -11.37 20.63 7.69
CA ALA A 107 -12.31 19.86 6.88
C ALA A 107 -12.08 20.08 5.38
N ALA A 108 -11.80 21.33 4.98
CA ALA A 108 -11.49 21.67 3.60
C ALA A 108 -10.21 20.97 3.10
N ILE A 109 -9.15 20.87 3.91
CA ILE A 109 -7.91 20.16 3.56
C ILE A 109 -8.18 18.66 3.37
N ALA A 110 -8.93 18.03 4.29
CA ALA A 110 -9.30 16.62 4.17
C ALA A 110 -10.18 16.35 2.93
N ALA A 111 -11.10 17.27 2.63
CA ALA A 111 -11.91 17.23 1.42
C ALA A 111 -11.06 17.40 0.15
N THR A 112 -10.04 18.27 0.17
CA THR A 112 -9.08 18.42 -0.93
C THR A 112 -8.40 17.09 -1.24
N HIS A 113 -7.95 16.35 -0.23
CA HIS A 113 -7.30 15.06 -0.48
C HIS A 113 -8.29 14.02 -1.03
N SER A 114 -9.50 13.98 -0.48
CA SER A 114 -10.52 12.98 -0.84
C SER A 114 -11.11 13.22 -2.24
N ILE A 115 -11.50 14.46 -2.53
CA ILE A 115 -12.07 14.86 -3.83
C ILE A 115 -11.04 14.67 -4.93
N PHE A 116 -9.77 15.00 -4.69
CA PHE A 116 -8.67 14.70 -5.62
C PHE A 116 -8.66 13.22 -6.02
N ASN A 117 -8.61 12.32 -5.02
CA ASN A 117 -8.50 10.89 -5.27
C ASN A 117 -9.75 10.32 -5.96
N VAL A 118 -10.95 10.78 -5.57
CA VAL A 118 -12.20 10.38 -6.21
C VAL A 118 -12.25 10.86 -7.66
N ALA A 119 -11.99 12.14 -7.91
CA ALA A 119 -12.01 12.71 -9.26
C ALA A 119 -10.97 12.04 -10.17
N ASN A 120 -9.76 11.82 -9.65
CA ASN A 120 -8.71 11.14 -10.40
C ASN A 120 -9.08 9.67 -10.69
N THR A 121 -9.72 8.98 -9.73
CA THR A 121 -10.24 7.62 -9.93
C THR A 121 -11.29 7.59 -11.04
N LEU A 122 -12.26 8.51 -11.03
CA LEU A 122 -13.29 8.60 -12.07
C LEU A 122 -12.69 8.88 -13.45
N LEU A 123 -11.66 9.71 -13.53
CA LEU A 123 -10.94 10.01 -14.77
C LEU A 123 -10.15 8.79 -15.29
N PHE A 124 -9.53 8.01 -14.41
CA PHE A 124 -8.74 6.83 -14.79
C PHE A 124 -9.56 5.56 -15.01
N LEU A 125 -10.71 5.42 -14.36
CA LEU A 125 -11.56 4.22 -14.45
C LEU A 125 -11.83 3.75 -15.89
N PRO A 126 -12.23 4.61 -16.86
CA PRO A 126 -12.48 4.17 -18.23
C PRO A 126 -11.23 3.65 -18.95
N ILE A 127 -10.05 4.17 -18.60
CA ILE A 127 -8.77 3.82 -19.24
C ILE A 127 -7.93 2.83 -18.42
N ALA A 128 -8.41 2.40 -17.25
CA ALA A 128 -7.66 1.55 -16.33
C ALA A 128 -7.21 0.24 -17.00
N HIS A 129 -8.08 -0.36 -17.81
CA HIS A 129 -7.76 -1.58 -18.58
C HIS A 129 -6.61 -1.36 -19.59
N VAL A 130 -6.56 -0.18 -20.22
CA VAL A 130 -5.50 0.18 -21.17
C VAL A 130 -4.19 0.42 -20.41
N ALA A 131 -4.23 1.19 -19.32
CA ALA A 131 -3.08 1.42 -18.46
C ALA A 131 -2.48 0.11 -17.92
N ALA A 132 -3.33 -0.82 -17.47
CA ALA A 132 -2.91 -2.15 -17.02
C ALA A 132 -2.21 -2.94 -18.13
N ARG A 133 -2.73 -2.91 -19.37
CA ARG A 133 -2.13 -3.59 -20.52
C ARG A 133 -0.78 -2.97 -20.92
N VAL A 134 -0.66 -1.65 -20.84
CA VAL A 134 0.61 -0.96 -21.09
C VAL A 134 1.63 -1.34 -20.02
N LEU A 135 1.25 -1.31 -18.75
CA LEU A 135 2.12 -1.69 -17.64
C LEU A 135 2.54 -3.16 -17.68
N SER A 136 1.69 -4.08 -18.14
CA SER A 136 2.07 -5.48 -18.32
C SER A 136 3.10 -5.68 -19.43
N ARG A 137 3.22 -4.74 -20.39
CA ARG A 137 4.27 -4.74 -21.41
C ARG A 137 5.57 -4.10 -20.90
N ILE A 138 5.48 -3.04 -20.10
CA ILE A 138 6.64 -2.37 -19.50
C ILE A 138 7.30 -3.27 -18.46
N VAL A 139 6.49 -3.96 -17.66
CA VAL A 139 6.93 -4.94 -16.65
C VAL A 139 6.44 -6.32 -17.10
N PRO A 140 7.14 -6.98 -18.02
CA PRO A 140 6.78 -8.31 -18.47
C PRO A 140 6.87 -9.30 -17.31
N GLU A 141 6.02 -10.32 -17.38
CA GLU A 141 6.03 -11.39 -16.40
C GLU A 141 7.29 -12.22 -16.61
N THR A 142 8.24 -12.12 -15.69
CA THR A 142 9.40 -13.00 -15.70
C THR A 142 8.92 -14.39 -15.33
N GLY A 143 9.02 -15.35 -16.26
CA GLY A 143 8.58 -16.75 -16.09
C GLY A 143 9.24 -17.53 -14.95
N VAL A 144 10.03 -16.86 -14.11
CA VAL A 144 10.29 -17.31 -12.75
C VAL A 144 8.98 -17.18 -12.01
N LYS A 145 8.15 -18.24 -12.06
CA LYS A 145 7.14 -18.49 -11.02
C LYS A 145 7.81 -18.09 -9.71
N GLU A 146 7.24 -17.12 -9.00
CA GLU A 146 7.69 -16.84 -7.64
C GLU A 146 7.95 -18.20 -7.02
N LYS A 147 9.20 -18.48 -6.61
CA LYS A 147 9.40 -19.55 -5.66
C LYS A 147 8.43 -19.15 -4.56
N HIS A 148 7.32 -19.87 -4.42
CA HIS A 148 6.49 -19.76 -3.25
C HIS A 148 7.52 -19.90 -2.14
N ARG A 149 7.84 -18.79 -1.45
CA ARG A 149 8.47 -18.91 -0.16
C ARG A 149 7.46 -19.78 0.56
N LEU A 150 7.86 -21.01 0.88
CA LEU A 150 6.96 -22.01 1.47
C LEU A 150 6.30 -21.40 2.72
N THR A 151 7.03 -20.50 3.34
CA THR A 151 6.64 -19.59 4.41
C THR A 151 5.77 -18.42 3.95
N ASN A 152 4.56 -18.31 4.55
CA ASN A 152 3.68 -17.14 4.43
C ASN A 152 4.15 -15.92 5.24
N LEU A 153 5.28 -16.03 5.96
CA LEU A 153 5.88 -14.91 6.70
C LEU A 153 6.61 -13.96 5.73
N ASP A 154 5.90 -12.91 5.36
CA ASP A 154 6.48 -11.73 4.77
C ASP A 154 7.09 -10.85 5.88
N VAL A 155 8.26 -10.27 5.64
CA VAL A 155 8.90 -9.29 6.55
C VAL A 155 7.96 -8.10 6.81
N ARG A 156 7.09 -7.80 5.84
CA ARG A 156 6.06 -6.76 5.95
C ARG A 156 5.03 -7.02 7.05
N MET A 157 4.89 -8.27 7.51
CA MET A 157 4.01 -8.64 8.63
C MET A 157 4.52 -8.15 9.98
N LEU A 158 5.81 -7.79 10.09
CA LEU A 158 6.37 -7.15 11.28
C LEU A 158 5.75 -5.77 11.53
N GLU A 159 5.14 -5.14 10.51
CA GLU A 159 4.38 -3.89 10.67
C GLU A 159 3.04 -4.12 11.41
N THR A 160 2.55 -5.37 11.47
CA THR A 160 1.31 -5.78 12.13
C THR A 160 1.56 -6.96 13.08
N PRO A 161 2.04 -6.71 14.32
CA PRO A 161 2.54 -7.75 15.23
C PRO A 161 1.57 -8.92 15.44
N VAL A 162 0.26 -8.65 15.55
CA VAL A 162 -0.78 -9.67 15.74
C VAL A 162 -0.86 -10.64 14.56
N VAL A 163 -0.79 -10.12 13.33
CA VAL A 163 -0.85 -10.95 12.12
C VAL A 163 0.44 -11.76 11.98
N GLY A 164 1.59 -11.18 12.33
CA GLY A 164 2.88 -11.88 12.35
C GLY A 164 2.89 -13.06 13.32
N ILE A 165 2.36 -12.89 14.54
CA ILE A 165 2.22 -13.98 15.53
C ILE A 165 1.32 -15.09 14.98
N GLU A 166 0.19 -14.72 14.37
CA GLU A 166 -0.75 -15.73 13.89
C GLU A 166 -0.23 -16.51 12.68
N GLN A 167 0.46 -15.86 11.73
CA GLN A 167 1.13 -16.60 10.65
C GLN A 167 2.31 -17.42 11.15
N SER A 168 3.04 -16.97 12.18
CA SER A 168 4.10 -17.78 12.81
C SER A 168 3.54 -19.06 13.38
N ARG A 169 2.38 -18.99 14.06
CA ARG A 169 1.68 -20.18 14.56
C ARG A 169 1.25 -21.12 13.42
N VAL A 170 0.69 -20.57 12.33
CA VAL A 170 0.27 -21.37 11.16
C VAL A 170 1.47 -22.08 10.52
N GLU A 171 2.61 -21.40 10.39
CA GLU A 171 3.82 -21.98 9.80
C GLU A 171 4.39 -23.12 10.68
N VAL A 172 4.46 -22.93 12.00
CA VAL A 172 4.87 -24.00 12.94
C VAL A 172 3.96 -25.22 12.84
N LEU A 173 2.64 -25.03 12.73
CA LEU A 173 1.69 -26.13 12.56
C LEU A 173 1.86 -26.83 11.21
N ARG A 174 2.22 -26.10 10.15
CA ARG A 174 2.51 -26.66 8.84
C ARG A 174 3.78 -27.51 8.86
N MET A 175 4.86 -27.02 9.48
CA MET A 175 6.10 -27.76 9.69
C MET A 175 5.84 -29.05 10.48
N ALA A 176 5.08 -28.96 11.59
CA ALA A 176 4.71 -30.13 12.39
C ALA A 176 3.93 -31.18 11.59
N ASN A 177 3.00 -30.76 10.72
CA ASN A 177 2.27 -31.66 9.83
C ASN A 177 3.19 -32.28 8.75
N GLY A 178 4.18 -31.54 8.26
CA GLY A 178 5.23 -32.03 7.37
C GLY A 178 6.04 -33.14 8.03
N CYS A 179 6.58 -32.89 9.23
CA CYS A 179 7.30 -33.89 10.04
C CYS A 179 6.45 -35.14 10.30
N ARG A 180 5.17 -34.99 10.63
CA ARG A 180 4.26 -36.13 10.84
C ARG A 180 4.11 -36.98 9.57
N LYS A 181 3.88 -36.35 8.41
CA LYS A 181 3.80 -37.07 7.12
C LYS A 181 5.08 -37.82 6.78
N MET A 182 6.24 -37.20 7.01
CA MET A 182 7.53 -37.86 6.79
C MET A 182 7.71 -39.06 7.70
N MET A 183 7.30 -38.96 8.97
CA MET A 183 7.33 -40.09 9.91
C MET A 183 6.42 -41.24 9.45
N ASP A 184 5.23 -40.94 8.94
CA ASP A 184 4.31 -41.96 8.40
C ASP A 184 4.90 -42.66 7.17
N TRP A 185 5.50 -41.90 6.24
CA TRP A 185 6.20 -42.45 5.08
C TRP A 185 7.41 -43.29 5.46
N LEU A 186 8.20 -42.84 6.44
CA LEU A 186 9.35 -43.58 6.96
C LEU A 186 8.91 -44.91 7.55
N LYS A 187 7.92 -44.89 8.44
CA LYS A 187 7.38 -46.09 9.09
C LYS A 187 6.87 -47.11 8.08
N THR A 188 6.17 -46.65 7.05
CA THR A 188 5.63 -47.53 6.00
C THR A 188 6.76 -48.12 5.16
N SER A 189 7.77 -47.32 4.81
CA SER A 189 8.90 -47.77 3.98
C SER A 189 9.82 -48.76 4.71
N ILE A 190 10.02 -48.60 6.02
CA ILE A 190 10.81 -49.55 6.82
C ILE A 190 10.08 -50.90 6.99
N GLY A 191 8.75 -50.90 6.91
CA GLY A 191 7.93 -52.12 7.02
C GLY A 191 7.74 -52.90 5.72
N GLU A 192 8.25 -52.41 4.59
CA GLU A 192 8.19 -53.06 3.28
C GLU A 192 9.54 -53.73 2.97
N ASP A 193 9.53 -54.97 2.47
CA ASP A 193 10.77 -55.67 2.04
C ASP A 193 11.43 -54.99 0.82
N ASP A 194 10.63 -54.37 -0.05
CA ASP A 194 11.07 -53.55 -1.19
C ASP A 194 10.27 -52.22 -1.20
N PRO A 195 10.79 -51.15 -0.57
CA PRO A 195 10.04 -49.91 -0.38
C PRO A 195 9.85 -49.09 -1.66
N ASP A 196 8.66 -48.46 -1.80
CA ASP A 196 8.36 -47.63 -2.97
C ASP A 196 9.36 -46.46 -3.14
N PRO A 197 10.19 -46.45 -4.19
CA PRO A 197 11.22 -45.44 -4.40
C PRO A 197 10.63 -44.02 -4.59
N LYS A 198 9.38 -43.90 -5.04
CA LYS A 198 8.70 -42.59 -5.13
C LYS A 198 8.37 -42.03 -3.75
N ARG A 199 8.05 -42.89 -2.78
CA ARG A 199 7.74 -42.48 -1.41
C ARG A 199 9.00 -42.02 -0.69
N VAL A 200 10.09 -42.77 -0.83
CA VAL A 200 11.41 -42.40 -0.29
C VAL A 200 11.87 -41.06 -0.87
N LYS A 201 11.72 -40.86 -2.19
CA LYS A 201 12.05 -39.57 -2.82
C LYS A 201 11.22 -38.40 -2.29
N LYS A 202 9.91 -38.60 -2.09
CA LYS A 202 9.02 -37.57 -1.51
C LYS A 202 9.37 -37.23 -0.07
N LEU A 203 9.84 -38.20 0.70
CA LEU A 203 10.30 -37.99 2.08
C LEU A 203 11.49 -37.02 2.10
N PHE A 204 12.56 -37.33 1.36
CA PHE A 204 13.75 -36.47 1.30
C PHE A 204 13.45 -35.10 0.69
N GLN A 205 12.55 -35.04 -0.29
CA GLN A 205 12.17 -33.75 -0.87
C GLN A 205 11.39 -32.87 0.12
N LEU A 206 10.51 -33.46 0.94
CA LEU A 206 9.78 -32.72 1.96
C LEU A 206 10.68 -32.28 3.14
N GLU A 207 11.74 -33.05 3.43
CA GLU A 207 12.80 -32.67 4.38
C GLU A 207 13.54 -31.42 3.88
N GLU A 208 14.03 -31.45 2.64
CA GLU A 208 14.74 -30.32 2.02
C GLU A 208 13.86 -29.06 1.90
N ASP A 209 12.57 -29.25 1.61
CA ASP A 209 11.58 -28.16 1.57
C ASP A 209 11.31 -27.56 2.97
N LEU A 210 11.46 -28.31 4.07
CA LEU A 210 11.25 -27.81 5.43
C LEU A 210 12.48 -27.10 6.02
N ASP A 211 13.68 -27.41 5.51
CA ASP A 211 14.94 -26.83 5.95
C ASP A 211 15.25 -25.46 5.29
N THR A 212 14.47 -25.05 4.28
CA THR A 212 14.69 -23.83 3.46
C THR A 212 13.61 -22.77 3.62
#